data_AF-A0A8D8NTF0-F1
#
_entry.id   AF-A0A8D8NTF0-F1
#
_cell.length_a   1.000
_cell.length_b   1.000
_cell.length_c   1.000
_cell.angle_alpha   90.00
_cell.angle_beta   90.00
_cell.angle_gamma   90.00
#
_symmetry.space_group_name_H-M   'P 1'
#
loop_
_entity.id
_entity.type
_entity.pdbx_description
1 polymer ?
#
loop_
_entity_poly.entity_id
_entity_poly.type
_entity_poly.pdbx_seq_one_letter_code
_entity_poly.pdbx_strand_id
1 'polypeptide(L)'
;ARFGREEMYRPTIGPESLHSVTNDNGQRCIDFAASRGMVVRSTYFPRKDIHKATWTSPDQRTKTQIDHVLIDGRFFSDVTHVRTFRGANIDSDHYLVGVDMRSKLSTVFNQRRSRRAPPFNTACLQNGDVAHSYAQQLEANLPG
;
A
#
# COMPACT_ATOMS: atom_id res chain seq x y z
N ALA A 1 8.53 14.54 10.68
CA ALA A 1 8.04 15.94 10.54
C ALA A 1 6.95 16.19 11.58
N ARG A 2 6.68 17.41 12.07
CA ARG A 2 5.48 17.68 12.88
C ARG A 2 4.57 18.61 12.12
N PHE A 3 3.40 18.12 11.74
CA PHE A 3 2.36 18.92 11.10
C PHE A 3 1.43 19.46 12.17
N GLY A 4 1.02 20.72 12.02
CA GLY A 4 0.00 21.34 12.85
C GLY A 4 -1.38 21.16 12.24
N ARG A 5 -2.28 22.08 12.57
CA ARG A 5 -3.67 22.11 12.08
C ARG A 5 -4.01 23.42 11.35
N GLU A 6 -2.99 24.19 10.96
CA GLU A 6 -3.15 25.50 10.33
C GLU A 6 -3.90 25.40 9.01
N GLU A 7 -4.85 26.31 8.79
CA GLU A 7 -5.73 26.26 7.61
C GLU A 7 -4.99 26.57 6.31
N MET A 8 -3.93 27.38 6.38
CA MET A 8 -3.12 27.78 5.23
C MET A 8 -2.43 26.62 4.52
N TYR A 9 -2.26 25.47 5.20
CA TYR A 9 -1.66 24.27 4.62
C TYR A 9 -2.69 23.29 4.05
N ARG A 10 -3.97 23.64 4.07
CA ARG A 10 -5.01 22.85 3.39
C ARG A 10 -4.98 23.17 1.89
N PRO A 11 -5.13 22.16 1.00
CA PRO A 11 -5.50 20.78 1.27
C PRO A 11 -4.31 19.81 1.35
N THR A 12 -3.09 20.26 1.63
CA THR A 12 -1.92 19.37 1.71
C THR A 12 -1.90 18.57 3.01
N ILE A 13 -2.33 19.17 4.12
CA ILE A 13 -2.55 18.49 5.40
C ILE A 13 -4.01 18.61 5.84
N GLY A 14 -4.44 17.66 6.67
CA GLY A 14 -5.78 17.62 7.26
C GLY A 14 -5.82 18.17 8.68
N PRO A 15 -7.03 18.37 9.22
CA PRO A 15 -7.24 18.98 10.54
C PRO A 15 -6.98 18.04 11.72
N GLU A 16 -6.64 16.77 11.48
CA GLU A 16 -6.58 15.70 12.48
C GLU A 16 -5.15 15.35 12.89
N SER A 17 -4.19 16.26 12.70
CA SER A 17 -2.86 16.05 13.27
C SER A 17 -2.88 16.05 14.81
N LEU A 18 -1.86 15.44 15.41
CA LEU A 18 -1.64 15.45 16.86
C LEU A 18 -1.19 16.84 17.35
N HIS A 19 -0.46 17.59 16.52
CA HIS A 19 0.11 18.88 16.93
C HIS A 19 -0.80 20.03 16.49
N SER A 20 -0.80 21.14 17.23
CA SER A 20 -1.48 22.37 16.82
C SER A 20 -0.68 23.17 15.81
N VAL A 21 0.65 23.14 15.92
CA VAL A 21 1.59 23.98 15.15
C VAL A 21 2.56 23.10 14.38
N THR A 22 2.75 23.45 13.11
CA THR A 22 3.71 22.85 12.21
C THR A 22 5.12 23.30 12.59
N ASN A 23 6.05 22.36 12.74
CA ASN A 23 7.45 22.70 12.96
C ASN A 23 8.20 22.88 11.62
N ASP A 24 9.43 23.38 11.67
CA ASP A 24 10.28 23.61 10.50
C ASP A 24 10.44 22.38 9.57
N ASN A 25 10.64 21.19 10.16
CA ASN A 25 10.64 19.92 9.39
C ASN A 25 9.27 19.61 8.76
N GLY A 26 8.18 19.93 9.45
CA GLY A 26 6.82 19.86 8.94
C GLY A 26 6.63 20.76 7.74
N GLN A 27 7.04 22.02 7.84
CA GLN A 27 6.93 22.99 6.76
C GLN A 27 7.58 22.50 5.48
N ARG A 28 8.86 22.08 5.56
CA ARG A 28 9.57 21.54 4.41
C ARG A 28 8.86 20.36 3.76
N CYS A 29 8.23 19.49 4.55
CA CYS A 29 7.51 18.33 4.04
C CYS A 29 6.16 18.73 3.42
N ILE A 30 5.47 19.73 3.97
CA ILE A 30 4.27 20.32 3.38
C ILE A 30 4.62 20.96 2.03
N ASP A 31 5.67 21.77 1.97
CA ASP A 31 6.10 22.43 0.73
C ASP A 31 6.43 21.40 -0.35
N PHE A 32 7.16 20.34 0.02
CA PHE A 32 7.44 19.22 -0.88
C PHE A 32 6.16 18.52 -1.35
N ALA A 33 5.25 18.18 -0.45
CA ALA A 33 4.01 17.50 -0.80
C ALA A 33 3.13 18.36 -1.72
N ALA A 34 2.97 19.64 -1.39
CA ALA A 34 2.25 20.62 -2.18
C ALA A 34 2.85 20.76 -3.59
N SER A 35 4.18 20.87 -3.70
CA SER A 35 4.87 20.99 -5.00
C SER A 35 4.66 19.80 -5.94
N ARG A 36 4.29 18.63 -5.39
CA ARG A 36 4.05 17.39 -6.14
C ARG A 36 2.59 16.99 -6.22
N GLY A 37 1.67 17.85 -5.76
CA GLY A 37 0.24 17.52 -5.72
C GLY A 37 -0.09 16.32 -4.81
N MET A 38 0.72 16.09 -3.78
CA MET A 38 0.49 15.05 -2.77
C MET A 38 -0.21 15.61 -1.53
N VAL A 39 -0.86 14.71 -0.79
CA VAL A 39 -1.59 15.01 0.43
C VAL A 39 -1.10 14.12 1.56
N VAL A 40 -0.87 14.68 2.74
CA VAL A 40 -0.47 13.98 3.96
C VAL A 40 -1.70 13.32 4.59
N ARG A 41 -2.10 12.20 4.02
CA ARG A 41 -3.34 11.52 4.36
C ARG A 41 -3.45 11.06 5.82
N SER A 42 -2.33 10.80 6.49
CA SER A 42 -2.31 10.47 7.93
C SER A 42 -2.88 11.56 8.86
N THR A 43 -3.05 12.79 8.37
CA THR A 43 -3.59 13.93 9.15
C THR A 43 -5.07 14.22 8.89
N TYR A 44 -5.78 13.37 8.14
CA TYR A 44 -7.19 13.61 7.77
C TYR A 44 -8.22 12.79 8.54
N PHE A 45 -7.80 11.76 9.29
CA PHE A 45 -8.73 10.82 9.92
C PHE A 45 -8.98 11.16 11.38
N PRO A 46 -10.24 11.44 11.77
CA PRO A 46 -10.56 11.82 13.14
C PRO A 46 -10.35 10.66 14.09
N ARG A 47 -9.50 10.88 15.11
CA ARG A 47 -9.18 9.89 16.15
C ARG A 47 -8.81 10.56 17.47
N LYS A 48 -8.86 9.77 18.56
CA LYS A 48 -8.27 10.15 19.84
C LYS A 48 -6.76 10.33 19.69
N ASP A 49 -6.20 11.32 20.37
CA ASP A 49 -4.76 11.65 20.30
C ASP A 49 -3.84 10.49 20.67
N ILE A 50 -4.29 9.62 21.59
CA ILE A 50 -3.57 8.39 21.91
C ILE A 50 -3.32 7.54 20.66
N HIS A 51 -4.19 7.53 19.66
CA HIS A 51 -4.05 6.75 18.42
C HIS A 51 -3.40 7.52 17.27
N LYS A 52 -2.95 8.76 17.49
CA LYS A 52 -2.27 9.60 16.48
C LYS A 52 -0.75 9.55 16.61
N ALA A 53 -0.23 9.32 17.81
CA ALA A 53 1.22 9.19 18.03
C ALA A 53 1.80 7.99 17.28
N THR A 54 2.99 8.16 16.72
CA THR A 54 3.77 7.14 16.00
C THR A 54 5.14 6.90 16.61
N TRP A 55 5.55 7.74 17.56
CA TRP A 55 6.80 7.62 18.30
C TRP A 55 6.60 7.97 19.76
N THR A 56 7.35 7.31 20.64
CA THR A 56 7.36 7.55 22.08
C THR A 56 8.80 7.69 22.56
N SER A 57 9.10 8.68 23.39
CA SER A 57 10.43 8.84 23.97
C SER A 57 10.83 7.67 24.87
N PRO A 58 12.14 7.41 25.07
CA PRO A 58 12.61 6.34 25.95
C PRO A 58 12.07 6.41 27.39
N ASP A 59 11.82 7.62 27.90
CA ASP A 59 11.22 7.86 29.22
C ASP A 59 9.69 7.66 29.26
N GLN A 60 9.09 7.29 28.12
CA GLN A 60 7.66 7.11 27.88
C GLN A 60 6.75 8.32 28.12
N ARG A 61 7.32 9.50 28.35
CA ARG A 61 6.55 10.71 28.67
C ARG A 61 6.05 11.43 27.42
N THR A 62 6.90 11.47 26.39
CA THR A 62 6.63 12.24 25.18
C THR A 62 6.14 11.32 24.08
N LYS A 63 5.01 11.66 23.47
CA LYS A 63 4.45 10.94 22.32
C LYS A 63 4.26 11.92 21.18
N THR A 64 4.76 11.58 20.01
CA THR A 64 4.69 12.47 18.84
C THR A 64 4.18 11.72 17.62
N GLN A 65 3.54 12.46 16.71
CA GLN A 65 3.25 12.00 15.37
C GLN A 65 4.36 12.54 14.46
N ILE A 66 5.25 11.65 14.01
CA ILE A 66 6.39 12.01 13.15
C ILE A 66 6.53 11.14 11.90
N ASP A 67 5.80 10.02 11.87
CA ASP A 67 5.68 9.11 10.74
C ASP A 67 4.36 9.37 10.01
N HIS A 68 4.42 9.52 8.70
CA HIS A 68 3.31 10.02 7.91
C HIS A 68 3.12 9.26 6.62
N VAL A 69 1.87 9.22 6.17
CA VAL A 69 1.46 8.58 4.92
C VAL A 69 1.07 9.67 3.95
N LEU A 70 1.84 9.80 2.88
CA LEU A 70 1.57 10.71 1.78
C LEU A 70 1.06 9.92 0.59
N ILE A 71 0.12 10.50 -0.14
CA ILE A 71 -0.40 9.93 -1.39
C ILE A 71 -0.59 11.04 -2.41
N ASP A 72 -0.42 10.71 -3.69
CA ASP A 72 -0.81 11.57 -4.80
C ASP A 72 -2.29 11.96 -4.66
N GLY A 73 -2.61 13.24 -4.82
CA GLY A 73 -3.97 13.77 -4.67
C GLY A 73 -4.99 13.09 -5.58
N ARG A 74 -4.56 12.53 -6.72
CA ARG A 74 -5.41 11.74 -7.63
C ARG A 74 -5.99 10.49 -6.96
N PHE A 75 -5.29 9.94 -5.97
CA PHE A 75 -5.70 8.75 -5.21
C PHE A 75 -6.11 9.08 -3.78
N PHE A 76 -6.46 10.35 -3.50
CA PHE A 76 -6.84 10.80 -2.15
C PHE A 76 -7.90 9.91 -1.48
N SER A 77 -8.89 9.45 -2.25
CA SER A 77 -9.99 8.60 -1.80
C SER A 77 -9.64 7.11 -1.68
N ASP A 78 -8.51 6.66 -2.25
CA ASP A 78 -8.09 5.25 -2.18
C ASP A 78 -7.66 4.89 -0.75
N VAL A 79 -7.03 5.83 -0.04
CA VAL A 79 -6.70 5.62 1.37
C VAL A 79 -7.94 5.92 2.21
N THR A 80 -8.47 4.87 2.83
CA THR A 80 -9.71 4.92 3.62
C THR A 80 -9.45 5.11 5.10
N HIS A 81 -8.33 4.60 5.61
CA HIS A 81 -7.87 4.81 6.99
C HIS A 81 -6.34 4.72 7.07
N VAL A 82 -5.73 5.46 7.99
CA VAL A 82 -4.31 5.31 8.37
C VAL A 82 -4.27 5.15 9.87
N ARG A 83 -3.80 4.03 10.46
CA ARG A 83 -3.90 3.69 11.89
C ARG A 83 -2.55 3.41 12.54
N THR A 84 -2.41 3.75 13.81
CA THR A 84 -1.25 3.39 14.63
C THR A 84 -1.57 2.21 15.55
N PHE A 85 -0.76 1.15 15.52
CA PHE A 85 -0.92 -0.07 16.33
C PHE A 85 -0.08 -0.02 17.60
N ARG A 86 -0.68 0.45 18.70
CA ARG A 86 0.00 0.60 19.99
C ARG A 86 0.20 -0.69 20.79
N GLY A 87 -0.50 -1.75 20.44
CA GLY A 87 -0.38 -3.07 21.09
C GLY A 87 0.60 -4.01 20.39
N ALA A 88 1.12 -3.63 19.23
CA ALA A 88 2.14 -4.39 18.54
C ALA A 88 3.50 -4.09 19.19
N ASN A 89 4.13 -5.09 19.79
CA ASN A 89 5.50 -4.97 20.27
C ASN A 89 6.46 -5.24 19.11
N ILE A 90 7.23 -4.23 18.72
CA ILE A 90 8.22 -4.32 17.63
C ILE A 90 9.64 -3.98 18.10
N ASP A 91 9.87 -3.94 19.43
CA ASP A 91 11.16 -3.58 20.05
C ASP A 91 11.76 -2.26 19.50
N SER A 92 10.89 -1.26 19.33
CA SER A 92 11.24 0.08 18.86
C SER A 92 10.50 1.14 19.67
N ASP A 93 11.07 2.34 19.71
CA ASP A 93 10.43 3.57 20.17
C ASP A 93 9.34 4.08 19.21
N HIS A 94 9.25 3.51 18.00
CA HIS A 94 8.17 3.73 17.05
C HIS A 94 7.01 2.75 17.22
N TYR A 95 5.79 3.25 16.99
CA TYR A 95 4.61 2.44 16.79
C TYR A 95 4.41 2.13 15.31
N LEU A 96 3.94 0.91 15.01
CA LEU A 96 3.60 0.53 13.64
C LEU A 96 2.45 1.39 13.09
N VAL A 97 2.63 1.92 11.89
CA VAL A 97 1.59 2.65 11.14
C VAL A 97 1.09 1.77 10.00
N GLY A 98 -0.21 1.50 9.97
CA GLY A 98 -0.90 0.77 8.90
C GLY A 98 -1.79 1.66 8.08
N VAL A 99 -2.01 1.27 6.83
CA VAL A 99 -2.87 1.97 5.88
C VAL A 99 -3.89 0.99 5.33
N ASP A 100 -5.17 1.32 5.45
CA ASP A 100 -6.25 0.58 4.80
C ASP A 100 -6.58 1.31 3.49
N MET A 101 -6.29 0.65 2.37
CA MET A 101 -6.46 1.21 1.03
C MET A 101 -7.41 0.39 0.17
N ARG A 102 -8.18 1.08 -0.68
CA ARG A 102 -9.08 0.52 -1.67
C ARG A 102 -8.64 0.98 -3.05
N SER A 103 -7.85 0.16 -3.72
CA SER A 103 -7.41 0.44 -5.09
C SER A 103 -8.18 -0.39 -6.11
N LYS A 104 -8.58 0.25 -7.20
CA LYS A 104 -9.14 -0.44 -8.37
C LYS A 104 -7.98 -0.99 -9.20
N LEU A 105 -7.58 -2.23 -8.93
CA LEU A 105 -6.56 -2.90 -9.73
C LEU A 105 -7.11 -3.26 -11.11
N SER A 106 -6.32 -3.00 -12.15
CA SER A 106 -6.64 -3.44 -13.51
C SER A 106 -6.73 -4.96 -13.56
N THR A 107 -7.87 -5.50 -13.98
CA THR A 107 -8.09 -6.94 -14.17
C THR A 107 -7.49 -7.48 -15.47
N VAL A 108 -6.81 -6.64 -16.27
CA VAL A 108 -6.19 -7.04 -17.55
C VAL A 108 -5.18 -8.19 -17.34
N PHE A 109 -4.44 -8.20 -16.23
CA PHE A 109 -3.52 -9.30 -15.91
C PHE A 109 -4.25 -10.61 -15.56
N ASN A 110 -5.44 -10.52 -14.96
CA ASN A 110 -6.26 -11.70 -14.63
C ASN A 110 -6.85 -12.35 -15.88
N GLN A 111 -7.19 -11.57 -16.92
CA GLN A 111 -7.62 -12.11 -18.20
C GLN A 111 -6.52 -12.91 -18.91
N ARG A 112 -5.25 -12.49 -18.80
CA ARG A 112 -4.11 -13.25 -19.35
C ARG A 112 -3.88 -14.57 -18.62
N ARG A 113 -4.00 -14.61 -17.30
CA ARG A 113 -3.92 -15.85 -16.49
C ARG A 113 -5.10 -16.80 -16.70
N SER A 114 -6.29 -16.25 -17.00
CA SER A 114 -7.50 -17.03 -17.28
C SER A 114 -7.44 -17.80 -18.60
N ARG A 115 -6.53 -17.45 -19.53
CA ARG A 115 -6.25 -18.26 -20.72
C ARG A 115 -5.35 -19.44 -20.31
N ARG A 116 -5.86 -20.33 -19.46
CA ARG A 116 -5.29 -21.68 -19.37
C ARG A 116 -5.32 -22.25 -20.79
N ALA A 117 -4.18 -22.76 -21.25
CA ALA A 117 -4.19 -23.55 -22.47
C ALA A 117 -5.27 -24.63 -22.32
N PRO A 118 -6.14 -24.83 -23.32
CA PRO A 118 -7.11 -25.91 -23.26
C PRO A 118 -6.38 -27.21 -22.92
N PRO A 119 -6.93 -28.04 -22.02
CA PRO A 119 -6.31 -29.31 -21.69
C PRO A 119 -6.12 -30.15 -22.95
N PHE A 120 -4.99 -30.85 -23.04
CA PHE A 120 -4.75 -31.76 -24.16
C PHE A 120 -5.88 -32.78 -24.24
N ASN A 121 -6.40 -33.02 -25.45
CA ASN A 121 -7.41 -34.04 -25.67
C ASN A 121 -6.76 -35.43 -25.64
N THR A 122 -6.57 -35.97 -24.43
CA THR A 122 -5.95 -37.28 -24.22
C THR A 122 -6.88 -38.45 -24.59
N ALA A 123 -8.18 -38.21 -24.79
CA ALA A 123 -9.11 -39.26 -25.20
C ALA A 123 -8.76 -39.85 -26.57
N CYS A 124 -8.20 -39.03 -27.46
CA CYS A 124 -7.74 -39.49 -28.78
C CYS A 124 -6.61 -40.53 -28.69
N LEU A 125 -5.85 -40.57 -27.59
CA LEU A 125 -4.78 -41.55 -27.38
C LEU A 125 -5.30 -42.96 -27.01
N GLN A 126 -6.61 -43.11 -26.80
CA GLN A 126 -7.23 -44.45 -26.65
C GLN A 126 -7.26 -45.21 -27.98
N ASN A 127 -7.15 -44.50 -29.11
CA ASN A 127 -6.96 -45.12 -30.41
C ASN A 127 -5.47 -45.48 -30.61
N GLY A 128 -5.20 -46.76 -30.85
CA GLY A 128 -3.83 -47.28 -31.02
C GLY A 128 -3.05 -46.61 -32.14
N ASP A 129 -3.70 -46.26 -33.26
CA ASP A 129 -3.04 -45.62 -34.40
C ASP A 129 -2.59 -44.19 -34.06
N VAL A 130 -3.44 -43.47 -33.31
CA VAL A 130 -3.16 -42.10 -32.86
C VAL A 130 -2.05 -42.10 -31.81
N ALA A 131 -2.07 -43.06 -30.88
CA ALA A 131 -1.03 -43.22 -29.87
C ALA A 131 0.33 -43.55 -30.51
N HIS A 132 0.35 -44.42 -31.51
CA HIS A 132 1.58 -44.82 -32.21
C HIS A 132 2.19 -43.66 -33.00
N SER A 133 1.38 -42.95 -33.79
CA SER A 133 1.82 -41.78 -34.55
C SER A 133 2.36 -40.67 -33.63
N TYR A 134 1.69 -40.44 -32.50
CA TYR A 134 2.15 -39.47 -31.51
C TYR A 134 3.50 -39.84 -30.90
N ALA A 135 3.72 -41.11 -30.55
CA ALA A 135 4.99 -41.58 -29.99
C ALA A 135 6.17 -41.39 -30.98
N GLN A 136 5.96 -41.73 -32.27
CA GLN A 136 6.97 -41.54 -33.31
C GLN A 136 7.33 -40.06 -33.50
N GLN A 137 6.34 -39.17 -33.52
CA GLN A 137 6.56 -37.73 -33.64
C GLN A 137 7.27 -37.16 -32.42
N LEU A 138 6.94 -37.65 -31.22
CA LEU A 138 7.59 -37.22 -29.99
C LEU A 138 9.09 -37.58 -30.04
N GLU A 139 9.40 -38.83 -30.35
CA GLU A 139 10.78 -39.33 -30.43
C GLU A 139 11.61 -38.59 -31.49
N ALA A 140 11.03 -38.28 -32.66
CA ALA A 140 11.68 -37.53 -33.72
C ALA A 140 11.97 -36.05 -33.36
N ASN A 141 11.24 -35.47 -32.39
CA ASN A 141 11.37 -34.06 -32.00
C ASN A 141 12.02 -33.86 -30.63
N LEU A 142 12.46 -34.93 -29.96
CA LEU A 142 13.27 -34.81 -28.75
C LEU A 142 14.67 -34.31 -29.15
N PRO A 143 15.19 -33.23 -28.52
CA PRO A 143 16.58 -32.85 -28.71
C PRO A 143 17.47 -33.95 -28.12
N GLY A 144 18.42 -34.43 -28.94
CA GLY A 144 19.42 -35.43 -28.55
C GLY A 144 20.45 -34.91 -27.57
#